data_AF-A0A6J1JUE5-F1
#
_entry.id   AF-A0A6J1JUE5-F1
#
_cell.length_a   1.000
_cell.length_b   1.000
_cell.length_c   1.000
_cell.angle_alpha   90.00
_cell.angle_beta   90.00
_cell.angle_gamma   90.00
#
_symmetry.space_group_name_H-M   'P 1'
#
loop_
_entity.id
_entity.type
_entity.pdbx_description
1 polymer ?
#
loop_
_entity_poly.entity_id
_entity_poly.type
_entity_poly.pdbx_seq_one_letter_code
_entity_poly.pdbx_strand_id
1 'polypeptide(L)'
;MEEYLQYMKTLRLQMSDVEDQVSKISVEEHMHFTTIRTMENDLTAAKSELKQLKEDAERMMRAKGEICSQILEQQRKITSLEHDICTLSQTLELIQQEKVSLGAKIIEKSTYYAKVSEDISLKFQDQQDWVNANMIRGEAEGHELVKFETAKRGSETEGSYDTVGGISGTRIYCNLNYVVEERKDLLGKLESAKAKLSQVSKMKCAVVLENSKPELRAMDDVTLEEESKALLSDKAGETEYSRSLQDQIAKLKEISHVIKCTCGKEYKTGISLST
;
A
#
# COMPACT_ATOMS: atom_id res chain seq x y z
N MET A 1 23.89 89.15 83.29
CA MET A 1 22.56 88.79 82.75
C MET A 1 22.64 88.52 81.25
N GLU A 2 23.29 89.41 80.48
CA GLU A 2 23.46 89.27 79.02
C GLU A 2 24.07 87.93 78.56
N GLU A 3 25.17 87.47 79.17
CA GLU A 3 25.86 86.23 78.78
C GLU A 3 24.96 84.98 78.90
N TYR A 4 24.13 84.92 79.94
CA TYR A 4 23.13 83.85 80.11
C TYR A 4 22.07 83.89 79.00
N LEU A 5 21.63 85.09 78.61
CA LEU A 5 20.70 85.28 77.49
C LEU A 5 21.34 84.87 76.15
N GLN A 6 22.61 85.17 75.96
CA GLN A 6 23.41 84.75 74.81
C GLN A 6 23.49 83.22 74.73
N TYR A 7 23.82 82.56 75.85
CA TYR A 7 23.90 81.10 75.94
C TYR A 7 22.55 80.42 75.64
N MET A 8 21.45 80.96 76.18
CA MET A 8 20.10 80.46 75.92
C MET A 8 19.67 80.62 74.45
N LYS A 9 20.13 81.66 73.75
CA LYS A 9 19.91 81.82 72.30
C LYS A 9 20.67 80.75 71.51
N THR A 10 21.95 80.54 71.82
CA THR A 10 22.79 79.51 71.17
C THR A 10 22.22 78.11 71.36
N LEU A 11 21.82 77.75 72.59
CA LEU A 11 21.23 76.44 72.88
C LEU A 11 19.94 76.20 72.09
N ARG A 12 19.07 77.22 71.97
CA ARG A 12 17.84 77.12 71.18
C ARG A 12 18.12 76.93 69.69
N LEU A 13 19.12 77.63 69.15
CA LEU A 13 19.57 77.47 67.77
C LEU A 13 20.05 76.03 67.52
N GLN A 14 20.92 75.53 68.39
CA GLN A 14 21.42 74.14 68.32
C GLN A 14 20.30 73.09 68.46
N MET A 15 19.30 73.32 69.32
CA MET A 15 18.13 72.45 69.40
C MET A 15 17.33 72.45 68.08
N SER A 16 17.09 73.62 67.50
CA SER A 16 16.38 73.76 66.21
C SER A 16 17.14 73.06 65.08
N ASP A 17 18.46 73.25 64.98
CA ASP A 17 19.31 72.60 63.97
C ASP A 17 19.25 71.06 64.09
N VAL A 18 19.21 70.54 65.33
CA VAL A 18 19.08 69.10 65.61
C VAL A 18 17.66 68.59 65.29
N GLU A 19 16.61 69.35 65.62
CA GLU A 19 15.22 69.01 65.29
C GLU A 19 15.00 68.93 63.76
N ASP A 20 15.55 69.88 63.00
CA ASP A 20 15.54 69.86 61.54
C ASP A 20 16.33 68.67 60.98
N GLN A 21 17.51 68.36 61.55
CA GLN A 21 18.32 67.23 61.13
C GLN A 21 17.64 65.88 61.42
N VAL A 22 17.01 65.71 62.59
CA VAL A 22 16.22 64.51 62.93
C VAL A 22 15.02 64.37 62.00
N SER A 23 14.32 65.46 61.71
CA SER A 23 13.19 65.48 60.78
C SER A 23 13.61 65.03 59.38
N LYS A 24 14.76 65.51 58.89
CA LYS A 24 15.32 65.11 57.60
C LYS A 24 15.69 63.61 57.58
N ILE A 25 16.40 63.13 58.60
CA ILE A 25 16.81 61.72 58.71
C ILE A 25 15.58 60.81 58.72
N SER A 26 14.53 61.16 59.47
CA SER A 26 13.29 60.36 59.53
C SER A 26 12.60 60.21 58.17
N VAL A 27 12.62 61.25 57.33
CA VAL A 27 12.08 61.18 55.96
C VAL A 27 12.96 60.29 55.06
N GLU A 28 14.29 60.42 55.15
CA GLU A 28 15.23 59.56 54.40
C GLU A 28 15.09 58.08 54.81
N GLU A 29 14.99 57.78 56.11
CA GLU A 29 14.73 56.43 56.64
C GLU A 29 13.41 55.85 56.14
N HIS A 30 12.32 56.63 56.17
CA HIS A 30 11.01 56.17 55.68
C HIS A 30 11.04 55.89 54.17
N MET A 31 11.75 56.71 53.39
CA MET A 31 11.96 56.49 51.96
C MET A 31 12.76 55.21 51.69
N HIS A 32 13.84 54.97 52.44
CA HIS A 32 14.63 53.74 52.34
C HIS A 32 13.80 52.51 52.73
N PHE A 33 13.04 52.57 53.84
CA PHE A 33 12.16 51.48 54.28
C PHE A 33 11.10 51.13 53.23
N THR A 34 10.47 52.14 52.63
CA THR A 34 9.50 51.96 51.54
C THR A 34 10.15 51.30 50.31
N THR A 35 11.36 51.72 49.97
CA THR A 35 12.12 51.16 48.83
C THR A 35 12.48 49.70 49.05
N ILE A 36 13.01 49.36 50.24
CA ILE A 36 13.35 47.99 50.62
C ILE A 36 12.11 47.09 50.54
N ARG A 37 10.99 47.52 51.13
CA ARG A 37 9.74 46.76 51.12
C ARG A 37 9.17 46.52 49.73
N THR A 38 9.34 47.46 48.79
CA THR A 38 8.99 47.24 47.38
C THR A 38 9.90 46.18 46.74
N MET A 39 11.21 46.29 46.93
CA MET A 39 12.18 45.29 46.43
C MET A 39 11.96 43.89 47.02
N GLU A 40 11.56 43.78 48.29
CA GLU A 40 11.18 42.51 48.91
C GLU A 40 9.97 41.88 48.23
N ASN A 41 8.92 42.67 47.95
CA ASN A 41 7.75 42.19 47.21
C ASN A 41 8.14 41.72 45.81
N ASP A 42 8.90 42.51 45.05
CA ASP A 42 9.35 42.17 43.70
C ASP A 42 10.20 40.88 43.70
N LEU A 43 11.07 40.70 44.70
CA LEU A 43 11.86 39.49 44.87
C LEU A 43 10.98 38.26 45.17
N THR A 44 9.93 38.41 45.99
CA THR A 44 8.97 37.31 46.22
C THR A 44 8.18 36.95 44.96
N ALA A 45 7.78 37.95 44.14
CA ALA A 45 7.12 37.73 42.86
C ALA A 45 8.03 36.99 41.88
N ALA A 46 9.26 37.49 41.65
CA ALA A 46 10.26 36.84 40.80
C ALA A 46 10.58 35.40 41.25
N LYS A 47 10.59 35.14 42.56
CA LYS A 47 10.77 33.78 43.12
C LYS A 47 9.59 32.86 42.82
N SER A 48 8.36 33.37 42.80
CA SER A 48 7.17 32.60 42.42
C SER A 48 7.12 32.30 40.92
N GLU A 49 7.47 33.28 40.07
CA GLU A 49 7.60 33.12 38.62
C GLU A 49 8.67 32.09 38.26
N LEU A 50 9.85 32.15 38.90
CA LEU A 50 10.93 31.17 38.69
C LEU A 50 10.49 29.74 39.06
N LYS A 51 9.71 29.58 40.15
CA LYS A 51 9.12 28.29 40.52
C LYS A 51 8.18 27.77 39.44
N GLN A 52 7.29 28.61 38.93
CA GLN A 52 6.37 28.26 37.85
C GLN A 52 7.12 27.90 36.56
N LEU A 53 8.10 28.72 36.16
CA LEU A 53 8.95 28.45 34.98
C LEU A 53 9.65 27.09 35.06
N LYS A 54 10.10 26.69 36.26
CA LYS A 54 10.69 25.36 36.49
C LYS A 54 9.66 24.24 36.30
N GLU A 55 8.47 24.37 36.88
CA GLU A 55 7.38 23.39 36.74
C GLU A 55 6.94 23.25 35.26
N ASP A 56 6.93 24.36 34.52
CA ASP A 56 6.62 24.42 33.09
C ASP A 56 7.70 23.74 32.25
N ALA A 57 8.98 23.98 32.55
CA ALA A 57 10.11 23.31 31.90
C ALA A 57 10.09 21.79 32.16
N GLU A 58 9.73 21.34 33.37
CA GLU A 58 9.56 19.92 33.69
C GLU A 58 8.36 19.30 32.94
N ARG A 59 7.23 20.01 32.80
CA ARG A 59 6.10 19.57 31.98
C ARG A 59 6.48 19.43 30.51
N MET A 60 7.18 20.42 29.96
CA MET A 60 7.67 20.41 28.58
C MET A 60 8.67 19.27 28.34
N MET A 61 9.56 18.98 29.31
CA MET A 61 10.51 17.87 29.22
C MET A 61 9.79 16.50 29.16
N ARG A 62 8.72 16.30 29.95
CA ARG A 62 7.89 15.09 29.90
C ARG A 62 7.20 14.94 28.54
N ALA A 63 6.50 15.97 28.07
CA ALA A 63 5.84 15.97 26.77
C ALA A 63 6.82 15.71 25.60
N LYS A 64 8.03 16.28 25.65
CA LYS A 64 9.10 15.99 24.67
C LYS A 64 9.48 14.51 24.69
N GLY A 65 9.61 13.88 25.87
CA GLY A 65 9.91 12.46 25.99
C GLY A 65 8.83 11.56 25.38
N GLU A 66 7.57 11.89 25.62
CA GLU A 66 6.41 11.19 25.03
C GLU A 66 6.41 11.30 23.49
N ILE A 67 6.61 12.50 22.94
CA ILE A 67 6.73 12.73 21.49
C ILE A 67 7.89 11.93 20.90
N CYS A 68 9.07 11.94 21.53
CA CYS A 68 10.21 11.15 21.07
C CYS A 68 9.91 9.64 21.07
N SER A 69 9.15 9.15 22.05
CA SER A 69 8.75 7.74 22.13
C SER A 69 7.78 7.37 21.00
N GLN A 70 6.82 8.25 20.69
CA GLN A 70 5.89 8.07 19.57
C GLN A 70 6.61 8.08 18.20
N ILE A 71 7.58 8.99 18.00
CA ILE A 71 8.39 9.04 16.77
C ILE A 71 9.17 7.74 16.58
N LEU A 72 9.82 7.22 17.63
CA LEU A 72 10.57 5.96 17.59
C LEU A 72 9.67 4.74 17.32
N GLU A 73 8.42 4.76 17.78
CA GLU A 73 7.43 3.72 17.46
C GLU A 73 7.00 3.78 15.99
N GLN A 74 6.70 4.97 15.47
CA GLN A 74 6.35 5.13 14.06
C GLN A 74 7.51 4.77 13.12
N GLN A 75 8.75 5.13 13.46
CA GLN A 75 9.93 4.73 12.70
C GLN A 75 10.07 3.20 12.62
N ARG A 76 9.92 2.48 13.74
CA ARG A 76 9.92 1.00 13.74
C ARG A 76 8.81 0.41 12.86
N LYS A 77 7.60 1.00 12.90
CA LYS A 77 6.50 0.58 12.03
C LYS A 77 6.77 0.84 10.55
N ILE A 78 7.38 1.97 10.20
CA ILE A 78 7.79 2.29 8.82
C ILE A 78 8.79 1.24 8.31
N THR A 79 9.86 0.96 9.06
CA THR A 79 10.86 -0.04 8.67
C THR A 79 10.28 -1.45 8.50
N SER A 80 9.28 -1.83 9.31
CA SER A 80 8.54 -3.08 9.11
C SER A 80 7.79 -3.09 7.77
N LEU A 81 7.06 -2.01 7.46
CA LEU A 81 6.30 -1.91 6.21
C LEU A 81 7.21 -1.81 4.98
N GLU A 82 8.37 -1.17 5.08
CA GLU A 82 9.38 -1.14 4.02
C GLU A 82 9.92 -2.54 3.71
N HIS A 83 10.13 -3.37 4.74
CA HIS A 83 10.52 -4.77 4.57
C HIS A 83 9.42 -5.61 3.91
N ASP A 84 8.15 -5.42 4.32
CA ASP A 84 7.00 -6.09 3.72
C ASP A 84 6.84 -5.71 2.23
N ILE A 85 6.98 -4.41 1.90
CA ILE A 85 6.95 -3.91 0.51
C ILE A 85 8.05 -4.57 -0.34
N CYS A 86 9.28 -4.68 0.18
CA CYS A 86 10.37 -5.34 -0.53
C CYS A 86 10.07 -6.83 -0.79
N THR A 87 9.55 -7.53 0.21
CA THR A 87 9.18 -8.95 0.12
C THR A 87 8.03 -9.19 -0.88
N LEU A 88 7.02 -8.32 -0.87
CA LEU A 88 5.92 -8.35 -1.83
C LEU A 88 6.39 -8.05 -3.25
N SER A 89 7.30 -7.09 -3.43
CA SER A 89 7.89 -6.74 -4.73
C SER A 89 8.64 -7.93 -5.34
N GLN A 90 9.51 -8.58 -4.56
CA GLN A 90 10.23 -9.80 -4.97
C GLN A 90 9.26 -10.94 -5.34
N THR A 91 8.20 -11.13 -4.55
CA THR A 91 7.18 -12.15 -4.81
C THR A 91 6.44 -11.88 -6.13
N LEU A 92 6.12 -10.61 -6.43
CA LEU A 92 5.45 -10.20 -7.66
C LEU A 92 6.35 -10.38 -8.89
N GLU A 93 7.65 -10.11 -8.77
CA GLU A 93 8.63 -10.37 -9.82
C GLU A 93 8.73 -11.86 -10.17
N LEU A 94 8.78 -12.73 -9.16
CA LEU A 94 8.77 -14.20 -9.34
C LEU A 94 7.49 -14.70 -10.02
N ILE A 95 6.31 -14.21 -9.60
CA ILE A 95 5.02 -14.56 -10.24
C ILE A 95 4.99 -14.13 -11.71
N GLN A 96 5.51 -12.93 -12.01
CA GLN A 96 5.58 -12.43 -13.38
C GLN A 96 6.57 -13.26 -14.24
N GLN A 97 7.69 -13.70 -13.68
CA GLN A 97 8.63 -14.62 -14.34
C GLN A 97 7.98 -15.99 -14.63
N GLU A 98 7.28 -16.58 -13.65
CA GLU A 98 6.58 -17.86 -13.82
C GLU A 98 5.50 -17.76 -14.90
N LYS A 99 4.70 -16.68 -14.88
CA LYS A 99 3.67 -16.39 -15.89
C LYS A 99 4.25 -16.36 -17.31
N VAL A 100 5.40 -15.72 -17.51
CA VAL A 100 6.08 -15.68 -18.82
C VAL A 100 6.57 -17.09 -19.21
N SER A 101 7.15 -17.85 -18.29
CA SER A 101 7.61 -19.23 -18.53
C SER A 101 6.45 -20.17 -18.92
N LEU A 102 5.33 -20.10 -18.22
CA LEU A 102 4.13 -20.89 -18.51
C LEU A 102 3.49 -20.46 -19.83
N GLY A 103 3.43 -19.15 -20.12
CA GLY A 103 2.95 -18.62 -21.40
C GLY A 103 3.73 -19.18 -22.59
N ALA A 104 5.07 -19.19 -22.51
CA ALA A 104 5.92 -19.78 -23.55
C ALA A 104 5.62 -21.27 -23.79
N LYS A 105 5.50 -22.07 -22.71
CA LYS A 105 5.16 -23.50 -22.78
C LYS A 105 3.77 -23.77 -23.40
N ILE A 106 2.81 -22.88 -23.16
CA ILE A 106 1.46 -22.97 -23.76
C ILE A 106 1.51 -22.67 -25.27
N ILE A 107 2.25 -21.63 -25.68
CA ILE A 107 2.43 -21.28 -27.10
C ILE A 107 3.16 -22.40 -27.86
N GLU A 108 4.19 -22.99 -27.26
CA GLU A 108 4.93 -24.14 -27.81
C GLU A 108 3.98 -25.34 -28.05
N LYS A 109 3.22 -25.75 -27.03
CA LYS A 109 2.23 -26.83 -27.16
C LYS A 109 1.14 -26.52 -28.19
N SER A 110 0.62 -25.30 -28.20
CA SER A 110 -0.40 -24.88 -29.17
C SER A 110 0.13 -24.95 -30.61
N THR A 111 1.38 -24.54 -30.82
CA THR A 111 2.08 -24.62 -32.12
C THR A 111 2.32 -26.06 -32.54
N TYR A 112 2.69 -26.95 -31.61
CA TYR A 112 2.81 -28.39 -31.87
C TYR A 112 1.47 -29.01 -32.31
N TYR A 113 0.39 -28.76 -31.55
CA TYR A 113 -0.92 -29.32 -31.89
C TYR A 113 -1.51 -28.75 -33.19
N ALA A 114 -1.24 -27.48 -33.52
CA ALA A 114 -1.61 -26.90 -34.82
C ALA A 114 -0.97 -27.67 -35.98
N LYS A 115 0.36 -27.91 -35.93
CA LYS A 115 1.09 -28.69 -36.94
C LYS A 115 0.57 -30.13 -37.07
N VAL A 116 0.25 -30.78 -35.95
CA VAL A 116 -0.33 -32.14 -35.96
C VAL A 116 -1.73 -32.13 -36.59
N SER A 117 -2.55 -31.11 -36.32
CA SER A 117 -3.85 -30.94 -36.94
C SER A 117 -3.73 -30.71 -38.46
N GLU A 118 -2.79 -29.87 -38.90
CA GLU A 118 -2.51 -29.62 -40.32
C GLU A 118 -2.06 -30.89 -41.05
N ASP A 119 -1.12 -31.66 -40.49
CA ASP A 119 -0.66 -32.95 -41.05
C ASP A 119 -1.80 -33.97 -41.16
N ILE A 120 -2.67 -34.06 -40.16
CA ILE A 120 -3.87 -34.90 -40.21
C ILE A 120 -4.84 -34.42 -41.32
N SER A 121 -5.09 -33.11 -41.41
CA SER A 121 -5.96 -32.53 -42.44
C SER A 121 -5.44 -32.77 -43.85
N LEU A 122 -4.13 -32.62 -44.09
CA LEU A 122 -3.50 -32.93 -45.37
C LEU A 122 -3.67 -34.41 -45.74
N LYS A 123 -3.40 -35.33 -44.80
CA LYS A 123 -3.58 -36.78 -45.04
C LYS A 123 -5.03 -37.16 -45.35
N PHE A 124 -6.00 -36.51 -44.73
CA PHE A 124 -7.42 -36.71 -45.06
C PHE A 124 -7.77 -36.14 -46.44
N GLN A 125 -7.22 -35.00 -46.83
CA GLN A 125 -7.42 -34.43 -48.16
C GLN A 125 -6.82 -35.34 -49.24
N ASP A 126 -5.58 -35.82 -49.07
CA ASP A 126 -4.94 -36.78 -49.97
C ASP A 126 -5.78 -38.05 -50.16
N GLN A 127 -6.36 -38.57 -49.07
CA GLN A 127 -7.27 -39.72 -49.13
C GLN A 127 -8.58 -39.41 -49.87
N GLN A 128 -9.18 -38.24 -49.62
CA GLN A 128 -10.40 -37.80 -50.29
C GLN A 128 -10.17 -37.63 -51.79
N ASP A 129 -9.05 -37.02 -52.19
CA ASP A 129 -8.70 -36.79 -53.59
C ASP A 129 -8.38 -38.10 -54.31
N TRP A 130 -7.73 -39.07 -53.63
CA TRP A 130 -7.54 -40.42 -54.15
C TRP A 130 -8.88 -41.17 -54.39
N VAL A 131 -9.83 -41.06 -53.45
CA VAL A 131 -11.18 -41.64 -53.62
C VAL A 131 -11.91 -40.99 -54.78
N ASN A 132 -11.91 -39.65 -54.86
CA ASN A 132 -12.53 -38.89 -55.94
C ASN A 132 -11.95 -39.29 -57.31
N ALA A 133 -10.62 -39.38 -57.42
CA ALA A 133 -9.94 -39.77 -58.65
C ALA A 133 -10.23 -41.22 -59.09
N ASN A 134 -10.52 -42.13 -58.14
CA ASN A 134 -10.93 -43.50 -58.45
C ASN A 134 -12.40 -43.63 -58.83
N MET A 135 -13.30 -42.85 -58.22
CA MET A 135 -14.72 -42.82 -58.63
C MET A 135 -14.88 -42.34 -60.07
N ILE A 136 -14.18 -41.27 -60.44
CA ILE A 136 -14.17 -40.74 -61.83
C ILE A 136 -13.63 -41.79 -62.83
N ARG A 137 -12.75 -42.69 -62.38
CA ARG A 137 -12.22 -43.80 -63.20
C ARG A 137 -13.26 -44.89 -63.43
N GLY A 138 -14.03 -45.23 -62.40
CA GLY A 138 -15.08 -46.25 -62.45
C GLY A 138 -16.28 -45.88 -63.33
N GLU A 139 -16.58 -44.59 -63.48
CA GLU A 139 -17.65 -44.12 -64.39
C GLU A 139 -17.22 -44.14 -65.88
N ALA A 140 -15.92 -44.24 -66.16
CA ALA A 140 -15.39 -44.35 -67.53
C ALA A 140 -15.28 -45.81 -68.03
N GLU A 141 -15.15 -46.79 -67.13
CA GLU A 141 -14.97 -48.20 -67.46
C GLU A 141 -16.23 -49.03 -67.17
N GLY A 142 -17.16 -48.96 -68.12
CA GLY A 142 -18.04 -50.07 -68.54
C GLY A 142 -18.78 -50.89 -67.46
N HIS A 143 -20.08 -50.63 -67.32
CA HIS A 143 -21.03 -51.64 -66.85
C HIS A 143 -21.00 -52.90 -67.75
N GLU A 144 -20.26 -53.95 -67.38
CA GLU A 144 -20.42 -55.29 -67.97
C GLU A 144 -20.93 -56.31 -66.95
N LEU A 145 -22.15 -56.78 -67.20
CA LEU A 145 -22.97 -57.59 -66.30
C LEU A 145 -22.71 -59.10 -66.54
N VAL A 146 -21.72 -59.68 -65.85
CA VAL A 146 -21.42 -61.11 -65.98
C VAL A 146 -22.48 -61.96 -65.26
N LYS A 147 -23.06 -62.91 -66.01
CA LYS A 147 -24.20 -63.74 -65.60
C LYS A 147 -23.82 -64.85 -64.62
N PHE A 148 -24.80 -65.21 -63.78
CA PHE A 148 -24.75 -66.33 -62.85
C PHE A 148 -25.24 -67.61 -63.54
N GLU A 149 -24.42 -68.68 -63.62
CA GLU A 149 -24.85 -69.99 -64.10
C GLU A 149 -24.94 -71.02 -62.97
N THR A 150 -26.16 -71.52 -62.70
CA THR A 150 -26.41 -72.59 -61.73
C THR A 150 -26.43 -73.96 -62.39
N ALA A 151 -25.32 -74.70 -62.29
CA ALA A 151 -25.26 -76.11 -62.68
C ALA A 151 -25.45 -77.04 -61.46
N LYS A 152 -26.52 -77.84 -61.48
CA LYS A 152 -26.91 -78.74 -60.39
C LYS A 152 -26.44 -80.18 -60.65
N ARG A 153 -25.49 -80.69 -59.86
CA ARG A 153 -25.31 -82.14 -59.62
C ARG A 153 -24.59 -82.35 -58.28
N GLY A 154 -25.10 -83.23 -57.43
CA GLY A 154 -24.54 -83.49 -56.11
C GLY A 154 -24.06 -84.92 -55.94
N SER A 155 -23.21 -85.13 -54.94
CA SER A 155 -22.95 -86.40 -54.26
C SER A 155 -22.20 -86.09 -52.95
N GLU A 156 -22.60 -86.73 -51.86
CA GLU A 156 -22.04 -86.53 -50.53
C GLU A 156 -20.69 -87.24 -50.39
N THR A 157 -19.67 -86.58 -49.81
CA THR A 157 -18.64 -87.24 -48.97
C THR A 157 -17.84 -86.19 -48.18
N GLU A 158 -17.43 -86.55 -46.96
CA GLU A 158 -16.72 -85.68 -46.02
C GLU A 158 -15.23 -85.51 -46.40
N GLY A 159 -14.62 -84.36 -46.06
CA GLY A 159 -13.15 -84.22 -46.15
C GLY A 159 -12.60 -82.79 -46.30
N SER A 160 -12.43 -82.09 -45.18
CA SER A 160 -11.37 -81.10 -44.89
C SER A 160 -10.42 -80.64 -46.03
N TYR A 161 -10.44 -79.34 -46.38
CA TYR A 161 -9.32 -78.40 -46.10
C TYR A 161 -9.70 -76.94 -46.38
N ASP A 162 -8.90 -76.00 -45.88
CA ASP A 162 -9.13 -74.55 -45.88
C ASP A 162 -9.24 -73.90 -47.28
N THR A 163 -10.04 -72.83 -47.43
CA THR A 163 -9.54 -71.44 -47.61
C THR A 163 -10.68 -70.42 -47.86
N VAL A 164 -10.36 -69.14 -47.60
CA VAL A 164 -11.07 -67.89 -48.00
C VAL A 164 -12.36 -67.49 -47.25
N GLY A 165 -12.19 -66.52 -46.33
CA GLY A 165 -12.79 -65.19 -46.51
C GLY A 165 -14.25 -64.95 -46.10
N GLY A 166 -14.49 -64.78 -44.80
CA GLY A 166 -15.70 -64.14 -44.25
C GLY A 166 -15.32 -62.91 -43.40
N ILE A 167 -15.85 -61.73 -43.74
CA ILE A 167 -15.49 -60.46 -43.09
C ILE A 167 -15.97 -60.46 -41.63
N SER A 168 -15.02 -60.54 -40.69
CA SER A 168 -15.30 -60.25 -39.28
C SER A 168 -15.38 -58.74 -39.10
N GLY A 169 -16.60 -58.22 -38.96
CA GLY A 169 -16.82 -56.84 -38.55
C GLY A 169 -16.36 -56.66 -37.11
N THR A 170 -15.12 -56.17 -36.90
CA THR A 170 -14.57 -55.88 -35.57
C THR A 170 -15.37 -54.79 -34.88
N ARG A 171 -16.41 -55.22 -34.16
CA ARG A 171 -17.14 -54.40 -33.20
C ARG A 171 -16.15 -53.97 -32.12
N ILE A 172 -15.72 -52.71 -32.17
CA ILE A 172 -14.80 -52.15 -31.17
C ILE A 172 -15.51 -52.16 -29.81
N TYR A 173 -15.23 -53.18 -28.99
CA TYR A 173 -15.53 -53.16 -27.57
C TYR A 173 -14.54 -52.20 -26.89
N CYS A 174 -14.84 -50.90 -26.94
CA CYS A 174 -14.28 -49.98 -25.97
C CYS A 174 -14.65 -50.48 -24.58
N ASN A 175 -13.65 -50.80 -23.75
CA ASN A 175 -13.86 -51.42 -22.45
C ASN A 175 -14.56 -50.42 -21.51
N LEU A 176 -15.90 -50.54 -21.44
CA LEU A 176 -16.78 -49.57 -20.78
C LEU A 176 -16.41 -49.34 -19.31
N ASN A 177 -15.85 -50.36 -18.64
CA ASN A 177 -15.42 -50.28 -17.24
C ASN A 177 -14.28 -49.28 -17.01
N TYR A 178 -13.36 -49.11 -17.98
CA TYR A 178 -12.23 -48.18 -17.82
C TYR A 178 -12.71 -46.72 -17.81
N VAL A 179 -13.59 -46.36 -18.75
CA VAL A 179 -14.17 -45.00 -18.87
C VAL A 179 -15.08 -44.68 -17.67
N VAL A 180 -15.74 -45.68 -17.09
CA VAL A 180 -16.59 -45.50 -15.89
C VAL A 180 -15.75 -45.23 -14.63
N GLU A 181 -14.66 -45.95 -14.40
CA GLU A 181 -13.80 -45.70 -13.23
C GLU A 181 -13.00 -44.39 -13.36
N GLU A 182 -12.49 -44.02 -14.55
CA GLU A 182 -11.87 -42.70 -14.76
C GLU A 182 -12.87 -41.55 -14.50
N ARG A 183 -14.11 -41.66 -14.96
CA ARG A 183 -15.16 -40.66 -14.65
C ARG A 183 -15.44 -40.56 -13.16
N LYS A 184 -15.38 -41.67 -12.43
CA LYS A 184 -15.67 -41.75 -10.99
C LYS A 184 -14.55 -41.14 -10.15
N ASP A 185 -13.29 -41.36 -10.52
CA ASP A 185 -12.12 -40.66 -9.96
C ASP A 185 -12.16 -39.15 -10.24
N LEU A 186 -12.46 -38.74 -11.48
CA LEU A 186 -12.62 -37.33 -11.84
C LEU A 186 -13.77 -36.65 -11.07
N LEU A 187 -14.89 -37.35 -10.87
CA LEU A 187 -16.02 -36.84 -10.07
C LEU A 187 -15.64 -36.68 -8.59
N GLY A 188 -14.89 -37.63 -8.02
CA GLY A 188 -14.35 -37.54 -6.66
C GLY A 188 -13.39 -36.35 -6.49
N LYS A 189 -12.51 -36.12 -7.48
CA LYS A 189 -11.62 -34.96 -7.53
C LYS A 189 -12.39 -33.63 -7.62
N LEU A 190 -13.47 -33.59 -8.41
CA LEU A 190 -14.33 -32.42 -8.56
C LEU A 190 -15.04 -32.05 -7.24
N GLU A 191 -15.67 -33.01 -6.56
CA GLU A 191 -16.33 -32.74 -5.27
C GLU A 191 -15.31 -32.40 -4.17
N SER A 192 -14.10 -32.99 -4.18
CA SER A 192 -13.01 -32.58 -3.29
C SER A 192 -12.57 -31.13 -3.53
N ALA A 193 -12.42 -30.71 -4.79
CA ALA A 193 -12.08 -29.34 -5.15
C ALA A 193 -13.17 -28.34 -4.74
N LYS A 194 -14.44 -28.69 -4.94
CA LYS A 194 -15.62 -27.92 -4.54
C LYS A 194 -15.73 -27.76 -3.01
N ALA A 195 -15.44 -28.81 -2.26
CA ALA A 195 -15.37 -28.75 -0.79
C ALA A 195 -14.25 -27.80 -0.32
N LYS A 196 -13.04 -27.91 -0.90
CA LYS A 196 -11.92 -27.01 -0.60
C LYS A 196 -12.23 -25.55 -0.95
N LEU A 197 -12.88 -25.28 -2.08
CA LEU A 197 -13.28 -23.93 -2.47
C LEU A 197 -14.29 -23.32 -1.48
N SER A 198 -15.26 -24.13 -1.00
CA SER A 198 -16.20 -23.73 0.05
C SER A 198 -15.49 -23.41 1.38
N GLN A 199 -14.49 -24.20 1.76
CA GLN A 199 -13.67 -23.94 2.95
C GLN A 199 -12.85 -22.66 2.82
N VAL A 200 -12.19 -22.43 1.68
CA VAL A 200 -11.43 -21.19 1.40
C VAL A 200 -12.35 -19.97 1.43
N SER A 201 -13.55 -20.05 0.87
CA SER A 201 -14.54 -18.97 0.94
C SER A 201 -14.93 -18.63 2.38
N LYS A 202 -15.19 -19.64 3.22
CA LYS A 202 -15.50 -19.44 4.65
C LYS A 202 -14.33 -18.84 5.42
N MET A 203 -13.10 -19.31 5.21
CA MET A 203 -11.90 -18.75 5.83
C MET A 203 -11.64 -17.30 5.38
N LYS A 204 -11.87 -16.98 4.09
CA LYS A 204 -11.82 -15.61 3.59
C LYS A 204 -12.80 -14.69 4.33
N CYS A 205 -14.06 -15.11 4.48
CA CYS A 205 -15.05 -14.33 5.22
C CYS A 205 -14.67 -14.14 6.68
N ALA A 206 -14.16 -15.18 7.35
CA ALA A 206 -13.68 -15.09 8.73
C ALA A 206 -12.53 -14.09 8.88
N VAL A 207 -11.51 -14.14 8.02
CA VAL A 207 -10.36 -13.21 8.06
C VAL A 207 -10.78 -11.76 7.80
N VAL A 208 -11.73 -11.52 6.87
CA VAL A 208 -12.31 -10.18 6.65
C VAL A 208 -13.11 -9.70 7.88
N LEU A 209 -13.78 -10.62 8.57
CA LEU A 209 -14.49 -10.42 9.85
C LEU A 209 -13.58 -10.46 11.09
N GLU A 210 -12.26 -10.55 10.95
CA GLU A 210 -11.31 -10.36 12.05
C GLU A 210 -10.47 -9.09 11.85
N ASN A 211 -10.06 -8.79 10.62
CA ASN A 211 -9.22 -7.63 10.30
C ASN A 211 -9.95 -6.29 10.14
N SER A 212 -11.28 -6.26 10.07
CA SER A 212 -12.07 -5.02 10.03
C SER A 212 -12.30 -4.47 11.44
N LYS A 213 -12.00 -3.19 11.67
CA LYS A 213 -12.28 -2.51 12.96
C LYS A 213 -13.78 -2.58 13.30
N PRO A 214 -14.18 -2.80 14.57
CA PRO A 214 -15.60 -2.94 14.93
C PRO A 214 -16.44 -1.70 14.60
N GLU A 215 -15.86 -0.50 14.65
CA GLU A 215 -16.53 0.75 14.28
C GLU A 215 -16.91 0.80 12.79
N LEU A 216 -16.08 0.20 11.91
CA LEU A 216 -16.35 0.07 10.47
C LEU A 216 -17.38 -1.03 10.14
N ARG A 217 -17.80 -1.85 11.13
CA ARG A 217 -18.83 -2.91 10.96
C ARG A 217 -20.22 -2.49 11.41
N ALA A 218 -20.31 -1.38 12.13
CA ALA A 218 -21.56 -0.81 12.62
C ALA A 218 -22.07 0.34 11.73
N MET A 219 -21.23 0.80 10.80
CA MET A 219 -21.51 1.85 9.83
C MET A 219 -22.17 1.24 8.59
N ASP A 220 -23.19 1.89 8.02
CA ASP A 220 -23.81 1.42 6.79
C ASP A 220 -22.99 1.78 5.54
N ASP A 221 -23.24 1.06 4.43
CA ASP A 221 -22.49 1.21 3.18
C ASP A 221 -22.58 2.64 2.62
N VAL A 222 -23.68 3.36 2.87
CA VAL A 222 -23.92 4.73 2.41
C VAL A 222 -23.02 5.70 3.17
N THR A 223 -23.01 5.63 4.49
CA THR A 223 -22.14 6.44 5.36
C THR A 223 -20.67 6.18 5.04
N LEU A 224 -20.30 4.91 4.77
CA LEU A 224 -18.94 4.53 4.41
C LEU A 224 -18.50 5.12 3.05
N GLU A 225 -19.40 5.18 2.07
CA GLU A 225 -19.16 5.81 0.77
C GLU A 225 -19.08 7.34 0.86
N GLU A 226 -19.91 7.98 1.70
CA GLU A 226 -19.86 9.41 1.99
C GLU A 226 -18.55 9.82 2.68
N GLU A 227 -18.11 9.11 3.71
CA GLU A 227 -16.83 9.32 4.40
C GLU A 227 -15.63 9.11 3.44
N SER A 228 -15.66 8.07 2.61
CA SER A 228 -14.63 7.82 1.58
C SER A 228 -14.52 8.99 0.60
N LYS A 229 -15.68 9.55 0.20
CA LYS A 229 -15.76 10.71 -0.70
C LYS A 229 -15.30 12.01 -0.03
N ALA A 230 -15.60 12.21 1.26
CA ALA A 230 -15.10 13.34 2.05
C ALA A 230 -13.57 13.32 2.13
N LEU A 231 -12.98 12.17 2.50
CA LEU A 231 -11.52 11.97 2.56
C LEU A 231 -10.82 12.21 1.21
N LEU A 232 -11.45 11.84 0.10
CA LEU A 232 -10.94 12.14 -1.24
C LEU A 232 -10.98 13.64 -1.57
N SER A 233 -12.01 14.36 -1.10
CA SER A 233 -12.14 15.81 -1.24
C SER A 233 -11.10 16.56 -0.42
N ASP A 234 -10.91 16.18 0.85
CA ASP A 234 -9.92 16.78 1.74
C ASP A 234 -8.50 16.59 1.18
N LYS A 235 -8.19 15.38 0.72
CA LYS A 235 -6.92 15.07 0.04
C LYS A 235 -6.69 15.94 -1.20
N ALA A 236 -7.74 16.24 -1.99
CA ALA A 236 -7.61 17.15 -3.12
C ALA A 236 -7.22 18.55 -2.64
N GLY A 237 -7.92 19.10 -1.64
CA GLY A 237 -7.63 20.39 -1.02
C GLY A 237 -6.22 20.49 -0.43
N GLU A 238 -5.75 19.45 0.26
CA GLU A 238 -4.36 19.38 0.77
C GLU A 238 -3.33 19.43 -0.36
N THR A 239 -3.58 18.76 -1.50
CA THR A 239 -2.65 18.82 -2.64
C THR A 239 -2.65 20.18 -3.34
N GLU A 240 -3.78 20.88 -3.38
CA GLU A 240 -3.87 22.24 -3.91
C GLU A 240 -3.17 23.26 -3.02
N TYR A 241 -3.37 23.17 -1.71
CA TYR A 241 -2.66 24.00 -0.72
C TYR A 241 -1.15 23.77 -0.78
N SER A 242 -0.72 22.50 -0.84
CA SER A 242 0.69 22.14 -0.98
C SER A 242 1.32 22.70 -2.26
N ARG A 243 0.58 22.68 -3.39
CA ARG A 243 1.02 23.26 -4.67
C ARG A 243 1.12 24.78 -4.59
N SER A 244 0.14 25.44 -3.97
CA SER A 244 0.16 26.90 -3.71
C SER A 244 1.37 27.32 -2.87
N LEU A 245 1.73 26.56 -1.84
CA LEU A 245 2.94 26.80 -1.05
C LEU A 245 4.22 26.63 -1.88
N GLN A 246 4.31 25.62 -2.74
CA GLN A 246 5.44 25.44 -3.65
C GLN A 246 5.58 26.62 -4.63
N ASP A 247 4.48 27.11 -5.19
CA ASP A 247 4.47 28.29 -6.07
C ASP A 247 4.89 29.58 -5.33
N GLN A 248 4.48 29.76 -4.08
CA GLN A 248 4.93 30.89 -3.25
C GLN A 248 6.43 30.79 -2.94
N ILE A 249 6.94 29.60 -2.62
CA ILE A 249 8.38 29.37 -2.40
C ILE A 249 9.17 29.62 -3.70
N ALA A 250 8.64 29.25 -4.87
CA ALA A 250 9.27 29.53 -6.15
C ALA A 250 9.39 31.05 -6.41
N LYS A 251 8.30 31.81 -6.21
CA LYS A 251 8.30 33.28 -6.31
C LYS A 251 9.30 33.93 -5.34
N LEU A 252 9.38 33.43 -4.10
CA LEU A 252 10.35 33.93 -3.11
C LEU A 252 11.81 33.63 -3.49
N LYS A 253 12.09 32.51 -4.17
CA LYS A 253 13.43 32.19 -4.70
C LYS A 253 13.82 33.10 -5.88
N GLU A 254 12.87 33.53 -6.69
CA GLU A 254 13.09 34.40 -7.85
C GLU A 254 13.47 35.85 -7.45
N ILE A 255 13.05 36.31 -6.26
CA ILE A 255 13.31 37.66 -5.71
C ILE A 255 14.80 37.84 -5.25
N SER A 256 15.73 36.99 -5.67
CA SER A 256 17.15 37.13 -5.27
C SER A 256 17.79 38.39 -5.87
N HIS A 257 18.01 39.41 -5.05
CA HIS A 257 18.64 40.67 -5.45
C HIS A 257 20.13 40.68 -5.14
N VAL A 258 20.92 41.35 -5.99
CA VAL A 258 22.35 41.62 -5.75
C VAL A 258 22.49 43.07 -5.31
N ILE A 259 22.85 43.27 -4.05
CA ILE A 259 23.07 44.58 -3.46
C ILE A 259 24.55 44.95 -3.63
N LYS A 260 24.83 46.05 -4.35
CA LYS A 260 26.16 46.64 -4.44
C LYS A 260 26.43 47.55 -3.24
N CYS A 261 27.41 47.18 -2.42
CA CYS A 261 27.92 48.07 -1.39
C CYS A 261 28.82 49.14 -2.02
N THR A 262 28.84 50.34 -1.43
CA THR A 262 29.68 51.47 -1.85
C THR A 262 31.19 51.19 -1.79
N CYS A 263 31.61 50.12 -1.10
CA CYS A 263 32.99 49.61 -1.13
C CYS A 263 33.32 48.71 -2.35
N GLY A 264 32.41 48.58 -3.31
CA GLY A 264 32.59 47.79 -4.54
C GLY A 264 32.29 46.29 -4.41
N LYS A 265 31.87 45.82 -3.23
CA LYS A 265 31.50 44.40 -3.01
C LYS A 265 30.02 44.16 -3.32
N GLU A 266 29.75 43.09 -4.05
CA GLU A 266 28.41 42.57 -4.35
C GLU A 266 27.98 41.53 -3.31
N TYR A 267 26.75 41.68 -2.78
CA TYR A 267 26.14 40.75 -1.85
C TYR A 267 24.83 40.23 -2.44
N LYS A 268 24.74 38.91 -2.66
CA LYS A 268 23.51 38.28 -3.17
C LYS A 268 22.61 37.90 -2.00
N THR A 269 21.56 38.69 -1.75
CA THR A 269 20.54 38.37 -0.76
C THR A 269 19.52 37.42 -1.38
N GLY A 270 19.62 36.14 -1.03
CA GLY A 270 18.63 35.10 -1.36
C GLY A 270 18.23 34.33 -0.11
N ILE A 271 16.99 33.85 -0.06
CA ILE A 271 16.48 33.07 1.06
C ILE A 271 17.01 31.63 0.95
N SER A 272 18.01 31.30 1.76
CA SER A 272 18.50 29.94 1.92
C SER A 272 17.54 29.12 2.80
N LEU A 273 16.48 28.59 2.20
CA LEU A 273 15.71 27.49 2.78
C LEU A 273 16.60 26.23 2.76
N SER A 274 17.25 25.95 3.88
CA SER A 274 17.93 24.67 4.12
C SER A 274 16.88 23.57 4.28
N THR A 275 16.75 22.72 3.26
CA THR A 275 16.14 21.38 3.36
C THR A 275 16.96 20.46 4.26
#